data_AF-A0A4Q0U5Q4-F1
#
_entry.id   AF-A0A4Q0U5Q4-F1
#
_cell.length_a   1.000
_cell.length_b   1.000
_cell.length_c   1.000
_cell.angle_alpha   90.00
_cell.angle_beta   90.00
_cell.angle_gamma   90.00
#
_symmetry.space_group_name_H-M   'P 1'
#
loop_
_entity.id
_entity.type
_entity.pdbx_description
1 polymer ?
#
loop_
_entity_poly.entity_id
_entity_poly.type
_entity_poly.pdbx_seq_one_letter_code
_entity_poly.pdbx_strand_id
1 'polypeptide(L)'
;MKRILCPKCENYLSFDETKYSEGQSLVFVCEHCGKQFSIRLGKSKIKASRKEEKLDEEVYKEEYGCIVVIENVFGFKQVLPLQEGDNIIGRRCIGTNINTPIETGDMSMDRRHCIINVKRNKQGELVYTLRDAPSLTGTFLMNEILGDKDRIRIEDGAIITIGATTIILRSAREREEI
;
A
#
# COMPACT_ATOMS: atom_id res chain seq x y z
N MET A 1 19.01 -9.29 10.68
CA MET A 1 17.86 -9.77 9.88
C MET A 1 17.85 -9.09 8.53
N LYS A 2 18.00 -9.83 7.43
CA LYS A 2 17.83 -9.32 6.07
C LYS A 2 16.50 -9.78 5.49
N ARG A 3 16.01 -9.03 4.51
CA ARG A 3 14.78 -9.36 3.79
C ARG A 3 15.11 -9.84 2.40
N ILE A 4 14.37 -10.84 1.95
CA ILE A 4 14.56 -11.46 0.66
C ILE A 4 13.22 -11.49 -0.08
N LEU A 5 13.24 -11.02 -1.31
CA LEU A 5 12.04 -10.97 -2.13
C LEU A 5 11.80 -12.35 -2.73
N CYS A 6 10.61 -12.92 -2.51
CA CYS A 6 10.23 -14.14 -3.21
C CYS A 6 10.09 -13.84 -4.71
N PRO A 7 10.86 -14.48 -5.62
CA PRO A 7 10.77 -14.22 -7.06
C PRO A 7 9.44 -14.69 -7.67
N LYS A 8 8.61 -15.42 -6.91
CA LYS A 8 7.36 -16.01 -7.38
C LYS A 8 6.12 -15.24 -6.97
N CYS A 9 6.16 -14.51 -5.85
CA CYS A 9 5.01 -13.75 -5.36
C CYS A 9 5.38 -12.35 -4.85
N GLU A 10 6.65 -11.95 -4.93
CA GLU A 10 7.17 -10.66 -4.51
C GLU A 10 6.89 -10.30 -3.04
N ASN A 11 6.49 -11.26 -2.21
CA ASN A 11 6.44 -11.07 -0.77
C ASN A 11 7.84 -11.12 -0.16
N TYR A 12 8.05 -10.29 0.86
CA TYR A 12 9.29 -10.25 1.61
C TYR A 12 9.31 -11.34 2.68
N LEU A 13 10.37 -12.12 2.68
CA LEU A 13 10.67 -13.10 3.72
C LEU A 13 11.83 -12.58 4.56
N SER A 14 11.71 -12.73 5.88
CA SER A 14 12.76 -12.35 6.82
C SER A 14 13.68 -13.53 7.06
N PHE A 15 14.99 -13.33 6.93
CA PHE A 15 15.96 -14.37 7.29
C PHE A 15 17.15 -13.79 8.06
N ASP A 16 17.75 -14.64 8.88
CA ASP A 16 18.93 -14.30 9.67
C ASP A 16 20.20 -14.68 8.90
N GLU A 17 20.82 -13.68 8.29
CA GLU A 17 22.05 -13.85 7.50
C GLU A 17 23.26 -14.26 8.34
N THR A 18 23.25 -13.98 9.66
CA THR A 18 24.38 -14.32 10.57
C THR A 18 24.64 -15.83 10.66
N LYS A 19 23.70 -16.64 10.20
CA LYS A 19 23.77 -18.11 10.20
C LYS A 19 24.38 -18.71 8.92
N TYR A 20 24.73 -17.89 7.92
CA TYR A 20 25.11 -18.39 6.59
C TYR A 20 26.36 -17.68 6.03
N SER A 21 27.16 -18.41 5.25
CA SER A 21 28.41 -17.89 4.66
C SER A 21 28.19 -17.30 3.26
N GLU A 22 29.00 -16.30 2.91
CA GLU A 22 29.00 -15.70 1.56
C GLU A 22 29.30 -16.77 0.49
N GLY A 23 28.52 -16.80 -0.58
CA GLY A 23 28.64 -17.73 -1.70
C GLY A 23 27.69 -18.94 -1.64
N GLN A 24 27.05 -19.19 -0.50
CA GLN A 24 26.13 -20.32 -0.32
C GLN A 24 24.80 -20.08 -1.07
N SER A 25 24.32 -21.13 -1.75
CA SER A 25 22.97 -21.14 -2.33
C SER A 25 21.99 -21.65 -1.27
N LEU A 26 21.13 -20.76 -0.78
CA LEU A 26 20.10 -21.09 0.21
C LEU A 26 18.77 -21.37 -0.51
N VAL A 27 18.08 -22.42 -0.09
CA VAL A 27 16.72 -22.73 -0.57
C VAL A 27 15.72 -22.30 0.48
N PHE A 28 14.79 -21.43 0.09
CA PHE A 28 13.72 -20.93 0.94
C PHE A 28 12.37 -21.47 0.46
N VAL A 29 11.49 -21.76 1.41
CA VAL A 29 10.06 -21.98 1.15
C VAL A 29 9.34 -20.67 1.48
N CYS A 30 8.63 -20.09 0.53
CA CYS A 30 7.86 -18.89 0.80
C CYS A 30 6.62 -19.21 1.64
N GLU A 31 6.52 -18.60 2.83
CA GLU A 31 5.34 -18.75 3.71
C GLU A 31 4.04 -18.23 3.08
N HIS A 32 4.13 -17.31 2.12
CA HIS A 32 2.95 -16.72 1.46
C HIS A 32 2.43 -17.50 0.25
N CYS A 33 3.28 -18.22 -0.47
CA CYS A 33 2.86 -18.95 -1.68
C CYS A 33 3.19 -20.44 -1.67
N GLY A 34 3.87 -20.94 -0.64
CA GLY A 34 4.31 -22.34 -0.50
C GLY A 34 5.40 -22.77 -1.49
N LYS A 35 5.80 -21.90 -2.43
CA LYS A 35 6.75 -22.25 -3.49
C LYS A 35 8.19 -22.13 -3.00
N GLN A 36 9.01 -23.10 -3.37
CA GLN A 36 10.44 -23.09 -3.13
C GLN A 36 11.17 -22.18 -4.13
N PHE A 37 12.19 -21.48 -3.66
CA PHE A 37 13.10 -20.68 -4.49
C PHE A 37 14.50 -20.65 -3.85
N SER A 38 15.53 -20.59 -4.68
CA SER A 38 16.93 -20.55 -4.23
C SER A 38 17.53 -19.17 -4.45
N ILE A 39 18.28 -18.67 -3.48
CA ILE A 39 19.05 -17.44 -3.62
C ILE A 39 20.50 -17.68 -3.22
N ARG A 40 21.40 -17.16 -4.06
CA ARG A 40 22.83 -17.20 -3.82
C ARG A 40 23.23 -15.92 -3.10
N LEU A 41 23.76 -16.06 -1.89
CA LEU A 41 24.34 -14.94 -1.14
C LEU A 41 25.63 -14.51 -1.84
N GLY A 42 25.62 -13.37 -2.54
CA GLY A 42 26.77 -12.86 -3.28
C GLY A 42 26.45 -11.55 -3.99
N LYS A 43 27.48 -10.72 -4.20
CA LYS A 43 27.51 -9.32 -4.68
C LYS A 43 26.60 -9.01 -5.87
N SER A 44 25.30 -9.03 -5.66
CA SER A 44 24.33 -8.25 -6.41
C SER A 44 23.96 -7.10 -5.49
N LYS A 45 23.87 -5.89 -6.03
CA LYS A 45 23.30 -4.75 -5.31
C LYS A 45 21.87 -5.14 -4.95
N ILE A 46 21.71 -5.74 -3.78
CA ILE A 46 20.44 -5.91 -3.10
C ILE A 46 19.88 -4.49 -3.12
N LYS A 47 18.85 -4.25 -3.94
CA LYS A 47 18.13 -2.97 -3.95
C LYS A 47 17.94 -2.61 -2.50
N ALA A 48 18.46 -1.43 -2.12
CA ALA A 48 18.50 -0.98 -0.75
C ALA A 48 17.17 -1.31 -0.08
N SER A 49 17.24 -1.87 1.14
CA SER A 49 16.06 -2.11 1.94
C SER A 49 15.21 -0.84 1.93
N ARG A 50 13.98 -0.96 1.45
CA ARG A 50 12.99 0.12 1.27
C ARG A 50 12.51 0.75 2.60
N LYS A 51 13.37 0.74 3.61
CA LYS A 51 13.26 1.56 4.82
C LYS A 51 13.63 3.03 4.54
N GLU A 52 14.11 3.34 3.33
CA GLU A 52 14.53 4.67 2.89
C GLU A 52 13.61 5.31 1.83
N GLU A 53 12.48 4.71 1.46
CA GLU A 53 11.42 5.52 0.86
C GLU A 53 10.88 6.42 1.98
N LYS A 54 10.97 7.74 1.78
CA LYS A 54 10.54 8.74 2.76
C LYS A 54 9.12 8.43 3.24
N LEU A 55 9.00 7.78 4.39
CA LEU A 55 7.75 7.57 5.15
C LEU A 55 7.22 8.88 5.74
N ASP A 56 7.69 10.00 5.22
CA ASP A 56 7.45 11.32 5.74
C ASP A 56 6.14 11.82 5.14
N GLU A 57 5.07 11.72 5.93
CA GLU A 57 3.73 12.16 5.56
C GLU A 57 3.73 13.62 5.10
N GLU A 58 4.68 14.43 5.58
CA GLU A 58 4.77 15.85 5.25
C GLU A 58 5.13 16.13 3.79
N VAL A 59 5.88 15.24 3.14
CA VAL A 59 6.32 15.43 1.74
C VAL A 59 5.14 15.41 0.76
N TYR A 60 4.10 14.64 1.07
CA TYR A 60 2.96 14.44 0.17
C TYR A 60 1.75 15.31 0.52
N LYS A 61 1.83 16.06 1.61
CA LYS A 61 0.81 17.05 1.98
C LYS A 61 0.78 18.26 1.05
N GLU A 62 1.77 18.45 0.18
CA GLU A 62 1.87 19.68 -0.62
C GLU A 62 1.10 19.65 -1.96
N GLU A 63 0.76 18.48 -2.50
CA GLU A 63 0.06 18.36 -3.80
C GLU A 63 -1.40 17.93 -3.65
N TYR A 64 -1.63 16.62 -3.50
CA TYR A 64 -2.95 16.00 -3.47
C TYR A 64 -3.20 15.21 -2.18
N GLY A 65 -2.23 15.18 -1.26
CA GLY A 65 -2.26 14.34 -0.07
C GLY A 65 -1.75 12.92 -0.34
N CYS A 66 -1.90 12.06 0.65
CA CYS A 66 -1.50 10.66 0.58
C CYS A 66 -2.44 9.77 1.40
N ILE A 67 -2.35 8.46 1.18
CA ILE A 67 -2.86 7.47 2.13
C ILE A 67 -1.70 6.89 2.92
N VAL A 68 -1.93 6.71 4.22
CA VAL A 68 -1.01 6.04 5.12
C VAL A 68 -1.56 4.66 5.43
N VAL A 69 -0.89 3.63 4.93
CA VAL A 69 -1.20 2.24 5.26
C VAL A 69 -0.63 1.94 6.63
N ILE A 70 -1.46 1.45 7.54
CA ILE A 70 -1.06 1.11 8.90
C ILE A 70 -0.39 -0.26 8.92
N GLU A 71 0.74 -0.35 9.62
CA GLU A 71 1.47 -1.61 9.79
C GLU A 71 0.62 -2.64 10.53
N ASN A 72 0.62 -3.87 10.03
CA ASN A 72 -0.04 -5.00 10.63
C ASN A 72 0.77 -6.29 10.35
N VAL A 73 0.20 -7.45 10.68
CA VAL A 73 0.86 -8.75 10.45
C VAL A 73 1.06 -9.09 8.97
N PHE A 74 0.37 -8.41 8.06
CA PHE A 74 0.40 -8.66 6.61
C PHE A 74 1.30 -7.69 5.83
N GLY A 75 1.65 -6.54 6.40
CA GLY A 75 2.41 -5.52 5.69
C GLY A 75 2.96 -4.42 6.60
N PHE A 76 4.01 -3.76 6.13
CA PHE A 76 4.62 -2.61 6.80
C PHE A 76 3.86 -1.31 6.49
N LYS A 77 4.12 -0.29 7.30
CA LYS A 77 3.68 1.08 7.02
C LYS A 77 4.12 1.49 5.61
N GLN A 78 3.19 2.05 4.84
CA GLN A 78 3.44 2.63 3.52
C GLN A 78 2.78 4.00 3.45
N VAL A 79 3.43 4.95 2.79
CA VAL A 79 2.85 6.26 2.48
C VAL A 79 2.74 6.36 0.97
N LEU A 80 1.52 6.37 0.45
CA LEU A 80 1.25 6.35 -0.98
C LEU A 80 0.63 7.68 -1.41
N PRO A 81 1.32 8.48 -2.25
CA PRO A 81 0.76 9.75 -2.73
C PRO A 81 -0.52 9.52 -3.53
N LEU A 82 -1.44 10.46 -3.40
CA LEU A 82 -2.60 10.55 -4.27
C LEU A 82 -2.27 11.44 -5.47
N GLN A 83 -3.02 11.25 -6.55
CA GLN A 83 -3.01 12.10 -7.73
C GLN A 83 -4.42 12.61 -8.03
N GLU A 84 -4.52 13.64 -8.86
CA GLU A 84 -5.81 14.10 -9.38
C GLU A 84 -6.53 12.98 -10.14
N GLY A 85 -7.86 12.93 -10.01
CA GLY A 85 -8.71 11.90 -10.59
C GLY A 85 -8.83 10.65 -9.72
N ASP A 86 -9.05 9.50 -10.34
CA ASP A 86 -9.29 8.24 -9.66
C ASP A 86 -7.97 7.57 -9.22
N ASN A 87 -7.80 7.40 -7.91
CA ASN A 87 -6.74 6.61 -7.29
C ASN A 87 -7.30 5.23 -6.98
N ILE A 88 -6.91 4.23 -7.76
CA ILE A 88 -7.37 2.86 -7.64
C ILE A 88 -6.45 2.15 -6.66
N ILE A 89 -7.02 1.79 -5.50
CA ILE A 89 -6.29 1.21 -4.38
C ILE A 89 -6.62 -0.27 -4.31
N GLY A 90 -5.59 -1.08 -4.08
CA GLY A 90 -5.74 -2.52 -3.96
C GLY A 90 -4.39 -3.21 -3.82
N ARG A 91 -4.44 -4.54 -3.72
CA ARG A 91 -3.26 -5.36 -3.48
C ARG A 91 -2.34 -5.39 -4.70
N ARG A 92 -1.05 -5.12 -4.48
CA ARG A 92 -0.01 -5.26 -5.49
C ARG A 92 0.03 -6.70 -6.02
N CYS A 93 -0.09 -6.85 -7.34
CA CYS A 93 0.01 -8.13 -8.02
C CYS A 93 0.63 -7.95 -9.41
N ILE A 94 1.49 -8.88 -9.83
CA ILE A 94 2.09 -8.88 -11.17
C ILE A 94 0.98 -8.88 -12.23
N GLY A 95 1.08 -7.98 -13.19
CA GLY A 95 0.11 -7.83 -14.28
C GLY A 95 -1.17 -7.06 -13.94
N THR A 96 -1.34 -6.59 -12.69
CA THR A 96 -2.45 -5.68 -12.34
C THR A 96 -2.02 -4.24 -12.51
N ASN A 97 -2.73 -3.50 -13.38
CA ASN A 97 -2.54 -2.06 -13.56
C ASN A 97 -3.49 -1.27 -12.66
N ILE A 98 -2.97 -0.91 -11.48
CA ILE A 98 -3.54 0.12 -10.59
C ILE A 98 -2.46 1.15 -10.27
N ASN A 99 -2.85 2.39 -10.06
CA ASN A 99 -1.93 3.51 -9.81
C ASN A 99 -1.55 3.65 -8.33
N THR A 100 -2.34 3.10 -7.40
CA THR A 100 -2.05 3.16 -5.95
C THR A 100 -1.99 1.75 -5.33
N PRO A 101 -1.03 0.90 -5.73
CA PRO A 101 -0.91 -0.45 -5.18
C PRO A 101 -0.35 -0.46 -3.75
N ILE A 102 -0.94 -1.28 -2.89
CA ILE A 102 -0.45 -1.56 -1.54
C ILE A 102 0.30 -2.91 -1.55
N GLU A 103 1.52 -2.91 -1.04
CA GLU A 103 2.30 -4.11 -0.80
C GLU A 103 1.85 -4.75 0.50
N THR A 104 1.12 -5.86 0.40
CA THR A 104 0.62 -6.60 1.57
C THR A 104 0.44 -8.07 1.24
N GLY A 105 0.65 -8.92 2.23
CA GLY A 105 0.29 -10.34 2.22
C GLY A 105 -1.19 -10.60 2.48
N ASP A 106 -2.00 -9.57 2.72
CA ASP A 106 -3.42 -9.68 3.02
C ASP A 106 -4.21 -10.18 1.79
N MET A 107 -4.54 -11.47 1.79
CA MET A 107 -5.27 -12.10 0.68
C MET A 107 -6.74 -11.68 0.61
N SER A 108 -7.30 -11.11 1.68
CA SER A 108 -8.67 -10.61 1.72
C SER A 108 -8.83 -9.25 1.04
N MET A 109 -7.71 -8.56 0.78
CA MET A 109 -7.68 -7.35 -0.02
C MET A 109 -7.60 -7.68 -1.51
N ASP A 110 -8.65 -7.31 -2.23
CA ASP A 110 -8.68 -7.36 -3.69
C ASP A 110 -7.61 -6.54 -4.38
N ARG A 111 -7.26 -6.98 -5.59
CA ARG A 111 -6.29 -6.31 -6.49
C ARG A 111 -6.75 -4.91 -6.92
N ARG A 112 -8.06 -4.70 -6.95
CA ARG A 112 -8.74 -3.41 -7.13
C ARG A 112 -9.87 -3.44 -6.10
N HIS A 113 -9.74 -2.67 -5.04
CA HIS A 113 -10.59 -2.80 -3.87
C HIS A 113 -11.46 -1.57 -3.65
N CYS A 114 -10.84 -0.40 -3.63
CA CYS A 114 -11.55 0.87 -3.50
C CYS A 114 -10.93 1.93 -4.39
N ILE A 115 -11.65 3.03 -4.56
CA ILE A 115 -11.19 4.19 -5.33
C ILE A 115 -11.38 5.44 -4.49
N ILE A 116 -10.29 6.21 -4.35
CA ILE A 116 -10.34 7.58 -3.85
C ILE A 116 -10.23 8.52 -5.06
N ASN A 117 -11.31 9.22 -5.36
CA ASN A 117 -11.30 10.29 -6.36
C ASN A 117 -10.86 11.60 -5.71
N VAL A 118 -9.87 12.26 -6.29
CA VAL A 118 -9.40 13.59 -5.89
C VAL A 118 -9.76 14.58 -7.00
N LYS A 119 -10.45 15.67 -6.65
CA LYS A 119 -10.80 16.73 -7.60
C LYS A 119 -10.80 18.09 -6.92
N ARG A 120 -10.59 19.16 -7.67
CA ARG A 120 -10.84 20.52 -7.18
C ARG A 120 -12.31 20.89 -7.34
N ASN A 121 -12.88 21.51 -6.31
CA ASN A 121 -14.22 22.12 -6.40
C ASN A 121 -14.15 23.47 -7.12
N LYS A 122 -15.30 24.15 -7.25
CA LYS A 122 -15.37 25.47 -7.90
C LYS A 122 -14.60 26.57 -7.15
N GLN A 123 -14.31 26.36 -5.87
CA GLN A 123 -13.54 27.27 -5.01
C GLN A 123 -12.03 26.95 -5.05
N GLY A 124 -11.61 25.92 -5.79
CA GLY A 124 -10.21 25.51 -5.90
C GLY A 124 -9.74 24.53 -4.82
N GLU A 125 -10.59 24.21 -3.84
CA GLU A 125 -10.28 23.28 -2.74
C GLU A 125 -10.33 21.83 -3.22
N LEU A 126 -9.47 20.99 -2.64
CA LEU A 126 -9.46 19.56 -2.93
C LEU A 126 -10.61 18.85 -2.21
N VAL A 127 -11.32 18.01 -2.96
CA VAL A 127 -12.39 17.15 -2.46
C VAL A 127 -12.02 15.71 -2.71
N TYR A 128 -12.08 14.91 -1.65
CA TYR A 128 -11.81 13.48 -1.66
C TYR A 128 -13.12 12.71 -1.61
N THR A 129 -13.31 11.77 -2.52
CA THR A 129 -14.51 10.91 -2.55
C THR A 129 -14.12 9.45 -2.57
N LEU A 130 -14.54 8.70 -1.56
CA LEU A 130 -14.36 7.26 -1.46
C LEU A 130 -15.53 6.52 -2.13
N ARG A 131 -15.20 5.45 -2.83
CA ARG A 131 -16.16 4.44 -3.28
C ARG A 131 -15.53 3.06 -3.28
N ASP A 132 -16.36 2.04 -3.14
CA ASP A 132 -15.96 0.66 -3.37
C ASP A 132 -15.66 0.40 -4.87
N ALA A 133 -14.79 -0.55 -5.15
CA ALA A 133 -14.45 -0.97 -6.51
C ALA A 133 -14.72 -2.47 -6.70
N PRO A 134 -15.97 -2.79 -7.03
CA PRO A 134 -16.71 -4.01 -6.62
C PRO A 134 -15.85 -5.06 -5.90
N SER A 135 -15.48 -4.75 -4.66
CA SER A 135 -14.62 -5.62 -3.85
C SER A 135 -15.43 -6.80 -3.27
N LEU A 136 -14.75 -7.93 -3.06
CA LEU A 136 -15.35 -9.14 -2.52
C LEU A 136 -15.67 -9.02 -1.03
N THR A 137 -14.82 -8.31 -0.27
CA THR A 137 -14.92 -8.21 1.19
C THR A 137 -15.50 -6.88 1.66
N GLY A 138 -15.71 -5.93 0.76
CA GLY A 138 -16.29 -4.62 1.06
C GLY A 138 -15.27 -3.61 1.55
N THR A 139 -15.51 -2.35 1.20
CA THR A 139 -14.79 -1.19 1.75
C THR A 139 -15.54 -0.63 2.96
N PHE A 140 -14.83 -0.40 4.06
CA PHE A 140 -15.41 0.16 5.30
C PHE A 140 -14.84 1.55 5.58
N LEU A 141 -15.71 2.50 5.93
CA LEU A 141 -15.35 3.83 6.44
C LEU A 141 -15.78 3.93 7.90
N MET A 142 -14.83 4.10 8.83
CA MET A 142 -15.10 4.14 10.28
C MET A 142 -15.97 2.95 10.78
N ASN A 143 -15.69 1.75 10.26
CA ASN A 143 -16.41 0.49 10.51
C ASN A 143 -17.79 0.33 9.83
N GLU A 144 -18.25 1.32 9.07
CA GLU A 144 -19.47 1.20 8.27
C GLU A 144 -19.13 0.78 6.84
N ILE A 145 -19.79 -0.28 6.34
CA ILE A 145 -19.58 -0.78 4.98
C ILE A 145 -20.22 0.17 3.96
N LEU A 146 -19.52 0.43 2.86
CA LEU A 146 -20.06 1.18 1.73
C LEU A 146 -20.99 0.29 0.90
N GLY A 147 -22.12 0.83 0.46
CA GLY A 147 -23.00 0.18 -0.51
C GLY A 147 -22.50 0.32 -1.96
N ASP A 148 -23.05 -0.51 -2.86
CA ASP A 148 -22.63 -0.63 -4.27
C ASP A 148 -22.56 0.69 -5.07
N LYS A 149 -23.35 1.69 -4.68
CA LYS A 149 -23.46 2.98 -5.38
C LYS A 149 -22.96 4.16 -4.56
N ASP A 150 -22.41 3.90 -3.38
CA ASP A 150 -22.00 4.94 -2.48
C ASP A 150 -20.79 5.69 -2.99
N ARG A 151 -20.86 7.01 -2.85
CA ARG A 151 -19.77 7.95 -3.15
C ARG A 151 -19.69 8.93 -1.99
N ILE A 152 -18.88 8.58 -1.01
CA ILE A 152 -18.84 9.28 0.27
C ILE A 152 -17.70 10.29 0.22
N ARG A 153 -18.01 11.55 0.52
CA ARG A 153 -16.97 12.57 0.74
C ARG A 153 -16.25 12.23 2.05
N ILE A 154 -14.93 12.18 1.99
CA ILE A 154 -14.07 11.89 3.14
C ILE A 154 -13.15 13.08 3.40
N GLU A 155 -12.79 13.26 4.67
CA GLU A 155 -11.97 14.39 5.14
C GLU A 155 -10.62 13.88 5.68
N ASP A 156 -9.71 14.79 6.02
CA ASP A 156 -8.43 14.44 6.64
C ASP A 156 -8.63 13.52 7.86
N GLY A 157 -7.79 12.49 7.97
CA GLY A 157 -7.87 11.51 9.05
C GLY A 157 -8.94 10.44 8.87
N ALA A 158 -9.69 10.42 7.75
CA ALA A 158 -10.64 9.35 7.47
C ALA A 158 -9.97 7.96 7.52
N ILE A 159 -10.55 7.06 8.32
CA ILE A 159 -10.06 5.68 8.50
C ILE A 159 -10.86 4.75 7.60
N ILE A 160 -10.16 4.08 6.71
CA ILE A 160 -10.73 3.16 5.74
C ILE A 160 -10.14 1.78 5.98
N THR A 161 -10.98 0.75 6.04
CA THR A 161 -10.56 -0.64 6.17
C THR A 161 -10.95 -1.41 4.92
N ILE A 162 -9.98 -2.13 4.35
CA ILE A 162 -10.10 -2.93 3.13
C ILE A 162 -9.44 -4.30 3.39
N GLY A 163 -10.26 -5.36 3.48
CA GLY A 163 -9.79 -6.63 4.02
C GLY A 163 -9.34 -6.50 5.49
N ALA A 164 -8.12 -6.96 5.80
CA ALA A 164 -7.47 -6.80 7.10
C ALA A 164 -6.52 -5.57 7.15
N THR A 165 -6.50 -4.76 6.10
CA THR A 165 -5.61 -3.60 5.97
C THR A 165 -6.36 -2.31 6.27
N THR A 166 -5.79 -1.47 7.13
CA THR A 166 -6.32 -0.13 7.45
C THR A 166 -5.46 0.94 6.78
N ILE A 167 -6.12 1.91 6.17
CA ILE A 167 -5.49 3.09 5.57
C ILE A 167 -6.12 4.37 6.17
N ILE A 168 -5.29 5.40 6.34
CA ILE A 168 -5.71 6.73 6.81
C ILE A 168 -5.48 7.73 5.69
N LEU A 169 -6.51 8.52 5.35
CA LEU A 169 -6.33 9.66 4.46
C LEU A 169 -5.55 10.76 5.17
N ARG A 170 -4.50 11.27 4.52
CA ARG A 170 -3.85 12.53 4.84
C ARG A 170 -4.11 13.50 3.70
N SER A 171 -5.01 14.46 3.88
CA SER A 171 -5.30 15.45 2.86
C SER A 171 -4.08 16.33 2.60
N ALA A 172 -4.06 17.01 1.45
CA ALA A 172 -3.10 18.08 1.25
C ALA A 172 -3.33 19.18 2.30
N ARG A 173 -2.25 19.81 2.78
CA ARG A 173 -2.35 21.04 3.58
C ARG A 173 -3.00 22.11 2.71
N GLU A 174 -4.02 22.78 3.24
CA GLU A 174 -4.45 24.05 2.67
C GLU A 174 -3.24 25.00 2.71
N ARG A 175 -2.91 25.62 1.57
CA ARG A 175 -1.95 26.71 1.58
C ARG A 175 -2.63 27.85 2.35
N GLU A 176 -2.22 28.06 3.60
CA GLU A 176 -2.46 29.34 4.26
C GLU A 176 -1.73 30.40 3.43
N GLU A 177 -2.48 31.20 2.67
CA GLU A 177 -1.95 32.42 2.08
C GLU A 177 -1.58 33.36 3.24
N ILE A 178 -0.28 33.57 3.44
CA ILE A 178 0.27 34.60 4.35
C ILE A 178 0.18 35.97 3.68
#